data_AF-A0A7R9EJQ7-F1
#
_entry.id   AF-A0A7R9EJQ7-F1
#
_cell.length_a   1.000
_cell.length_b   1.000
_cell.length_c   1.000
_cell.angle_alpha   90.00
_cell.angle_beta   90.00
_cell.angle_gamma   90.00
#
_symmetry.space_group_name_H-M   'P 1'
#
loop_
_entity.id
_entity.type
_entity.pdbx_description
1 polymer ?
#
loop_
_entity_poly.entity_id
_entity_poly.type
_entity_poly.pdbx_seq_one_letter_code
_entity_poly.pdbx_strand_id
1 'polypeptide(L)'
;MLTPEDCSVPESEPPTIVFSSTVDIRRLFLNGSSYPGNSSVSPLHTQALEFDHRNQTLCYIHQNESVKATLSCSHIDDLSSVWNLPSPAMFPLDSMTHIALDWISSNWYFLDDNREMVFLCNSTLASCVILIDVNLSKPRGIALDPTKG
;
A
#
# COMPACT_ATOMS: atom_id res chain seq x y z
N MET A 1 11.13 4.27 -25.45
CA MET A 1 12.24 4.84 -24.66
C MET A 1 11.66 5.97 -23.84
N LEU A 2 11.48 5.77 -22.54
CA LEU A 2 11.10 6.84 -21.62
C LEU A 2 12.37 7.66 -21.34
N THR A 3 12.30 8.98 -21.51
CA THR A 3 13.40 9.90 -21.22
C THR A 3 13.48 10.17 -19.70
N PRO A 4 14.64 10.65 -19.18
CA PRO A 4 14.87 10.84 -17.74
C PRO A 4 14.04 11.96 -17.08
N GLU A 5 13.05 12.53 -17.76
CA GLU A 5 12.24 13.64 -17.28
C GLU A 5 10.93 13.20 -16.59
N ASP A 6 10.63 11.90 -16.52
CA ASP A 6 9.36 11.38 -16.00
C ASP A 6 9.27 11.27 -14.47
N CYS A 7 10.20 11.87 -13.73
CA CYS A 7 10.01 12.17 -12.31
C CYS A 7 9.74 13.66 -12.15
N SER A 8 8.64 14.13 -12.75
CA SER A 8 8.19 15.50 -12.58
C SER A 8 7.71 15.68 -11.15
N VAL A 9 8.58 16.15 -10.25
CA VAL A 9 8.18 16.70 -8.96
C VAL A 9 7.23 17.86 -9.28
N PRO A 10 5.94 17.81 -8.90
CA PRO A 10 5.05 18.92 -9.15
C PRO A 10 5.59 20.14 -8.39
N GLU A 11 5.92 21.24 -9.08
CA GLU A 11 6.49 22.45 -8.43
C GLU A 11 5.58 22.99 -7.32
N SER A 12 4.28 22.70 -7.39
CA SER A 12 3.26 23.14 -6.44
C SER A 12 2.98 22.16 -5.30
N GLU A 13 3.55 20.95 -5.30
CA GLU A 13 3.29 19.95 -4.26
C GLU A 13 4.56 19.68 -3.44
N PRO A 14 4.68 20.28 -2.24
CA PRO A 14 5.83 20.03 -1.39
C PRO A 14 5.85 18.57 -0.94
N PRO A 15 7.04 17.96 -0.79
CA PRO A 15 7.16 16.58 -0.35
C PRO A 15 6.57 16.38 1.05
N THR A 16 5.92 15.24 1.24
CA THR A 16 5.30 14.83 2.50
C THR A 16 5.68 13.39 2.85
N ILE A 17 5.60 13.05 4.13
CA ILE A 17 5.73 11.67 4.61
C ILE A 17 4.37 11.19 5.05
N VAL A 18 4.01 9.98 4.64
CA VAL A 18 2.88 9.22 5.16
C VAL A 18 3.43 8.02 5.90
N PHE A 19 2.94 7.79 7.12
CA PHE A 19 3.37 6.66 7.92
C PHE A 19 2.22 6.14 8.79
N SER A 20 2.29 4.86 9.13
CA SER A 20 1.44 4.22 10.12
C SER A 20 2.18 4.10 11.46
N SER A 21 1.51 4.48 12.54
CA SER A 21 1.90 4.20 13.92
C SER A 21 1.01 3.09 14.50
N THR A 22 1.20 2.76 15.78
CA THR A 22 0.30 1.86 16.51
C THR A 22 -1.10 2.44 16.73
N VAL A 23 -1.30 3.73 16.47
CA VAL A 23 -2.53 4.48 16.79
C VAL A 23 -3.23 4.99 15.53
N ASP A 24 -2.47 5.39 14.52
CA ASP A 24 -2.99 6.13 13.36
C ASP A 24 -2.07 6.07 12.14
N ILE A 25 -2.64 6.45 11.00
CA ILE A 25 -1.93 6.78 9.77
C ILE A 25 -1.99 8.29 9.61
N ARG A 26 -0.84 8.93 9.37
CA ARG A 26 -0.70 10.40 9.30
C ARG A 26 0.12 10.84 8.11
N ARG A 27 -0.27 11.96 7.50
CA ARG A 27 0.53 12.74 6.54
C ARG A 27 1.13 13.97 7.21
N LEU A 28 2.44 14.15 7.10
CA LEU A 28 3.19 15.29 7.62
C LEU A 28 4.04 15.93 6.52
N PHE A 29 4.29 17.23 6.62
CA PHE A 29 5.38 17.85 5.88
C PHE A 29 6.74 17.33 6.38
N LEU A 30 7.78 17.42 5.55
CA LEU A 30 9.13 16.97 5.94
C LEU A 30 9.71 17.71 7.16
N ASN A 31 9.21 18.91 7.47
CA ASN A 31 9.58 19.65 8.67
C ASN A 31 8.87 19.14 9.95
N GLY A 32 8.06 18.09 9.83
CA GLY A 32 7.31 17.47 10.94
C GLY A 32 5.99 18.17 11.29
N SER A 33 5.63 19.26 10.62
CA SER A 33 4.33 19.90 10.82
C SER A 33 3.19 19.11 10.17
N SER A 34 2.00 19.17 10.77
CA SER A 34 0.82 18.47 10.28
C SER A 34 0.42 18.98 8.90
N TYR A 35 0.09 18.06 8.00
CA TYR A 35 -0.57 18.42 6.75
C TYR A 35 -2.00 18.91 7.04
N PRO A 36 -2.50 19.97 6.39
CA PRO A 36 -3.83 20.52 6.67
C PRO A 36 -4.95 19.55 6.29
N GLY A 37 -6.15 19.79 6.81
CA GLY A 37 -7.35 19.01 6.48
C GLY A 37 -7.42 17.66 7.19
N ASN A 38 -8.11 16.70 6.57
CA ASN A 38 -8.30 15.35 7.08
C ASN A 38 -7.08 14.47 6.76
N SER A 39 -5.93 14.81 7.34
CA SER A 39 -4.62 14.20 7.08
C SER A 39 -4.26 13.05 8.02
N SER A 40 -5.22 12.57 8.82
CA SER A 40 -5.04 11.49 9.79
C SER A 40 -6.27 10.57 9.84
N VAL A 41 -6.04 9.27 9.98
CA VAL A 41 -7.08 8.25 10.23
C VAL A 41 -6.56 7.21 11.24
N SER A 42 -7.43 6.65 12.07
CA SER A 42 -7.05 5.71 13.15
C SER A 42 -7.65 4.31 12.92
N PRO A 43 -7.23 3.56 11.89
CA PRO A 43 -7.66 2.19 11.69
C PRO A 43 -7.07 1.29 12.78
N LEU A 44 -7.78 0.22 13.12
CA LEU A 44 -7.30 -0.78 14.08
C LEU A 44 -6.24 -1.67 13.42
N HIS A 45 -5.07 -1.81 14.05
CA HIS A 45 -4.01 -2.75 13.62
C HIS A 45 -3.65 -2.66 12.12
N THR A 46 -3.03 -1.54 11.73
CA THR A 46 -2.42 -1.41 10.39
C THR A 46 -1.25 -2.38 10.24
N GLN A 47 -1.25 -3.17 9.17
CA GLN A 47 -0.20 -4.15 8.87
C GLN A 47 0.72 -3.70 7.73
N ALA A 48 0.13 -3.11 6.68
CA ALA A 48 0.86 -2.70 5.49
C ALA A 48 0.23 -1.42 4.91
N LEU A 49 1.03 -0.64 4.17
CA LEU A 49 0.66 0.65 3.60
C LEU A 49 1.38 0.84 2.27
N GLU A 50 0.68 1.39 1.27
CA GLU A 50 1.21 1.71 -0.06
C GLU A 50 0.53 2.96 -0.62
N PHE A 51 1.27 3.79 -1.34
CA PHE A 51 0.80 5.03 -1.91
C PHE A 51 0.88 5.02 -3.44
N ASP A 52 -0.26 5.20 -4.10
CA ASP A 52 -0.34 5.46 -5.53
C ASP A 52 -0.30 6.98 -5.77
N HIS A 53 0.88 7.48 -6.16
CA HIS A 53 1.06 8.89 -6.47
C HIS A 53 0.23 9.35 -7.68
N ARG A 54 0.00 8.48 -8.68
CA ARG A 54 -0.72 8.87 -9.91
C ARG A 54 -2.20 9.11 -9.64
N ASN A 55 -2.78 8.29 -8.77
CA ASN A 55 -4.19 8.38 -8.39
C ASN A 55 -4.40 9.08 -7.02
N GLN A 56 -3.34 9.67 -6.45
CA GLN A 56 -3.36 10.34 -5.14
C GLN A 56 -4.07 9.50 -4.06
N THR A 57 -3.80 8.20 -4.05
CA THR A 57 -4.52 7.23 -3.24
C THR A 57 -3.58 6.52 -2.27
N LEU A 58 -3.95 6.50 -1.00
CA LEU A 58 -3.28 5.72 0.03
C LEU A 58 -4.05 4.44 0.29
N CYS A 59 -3.43 3.29 0.14
CA CYS A 59 -4.02 2.00 0.46
C CYS A 59 -3.31 1.35 1.64
N TYR A 60 -4.06 0.67 2.50
CA TYR A 60 -3.51 0.03 3.69
C TYR A 60 -4.32 -1.21 4.08
N ILE A 61 -3.61 -2.21 4.59
CA ILE A 61 -4.22 -3.40 5.21
C ILE A 61 -4.38 -3.12 6.69
N HIS A 62 -5.60 -3.30 7.20
CA HIS A 62 -5.90 -3.18 8.61
C HIS A 62 -6.89 -4.24 9.07
N GLN A 63 -6.93 -4.52 10.36
CA GLN A 63 -7.98 -5.36 10.94
C GLN A 63 -9.17 -4.49 11.32
N ASN A 64 -10.37 -5.03 11.15
CA ASN A 64 -11.58 -4.44 11.70
C ASN A 64 -11.93 -5.10 13.03
N GLU A 65 -12.93 -4.56 13.73
CA GLU A 65 -13.45 -5.16 14.97
C GLU A 65 -13.89 -6.62 14.80
N SER A 66 -14.23 -7.02 13.57
CA SER A 66 -14.58 -8.40 13.19
C SER A 66 -13.37 -9.34 13.05
N VAL A 67 -12.15 -8.90 13.39
CA VAL A 67 -10.86 -9.64 13.28
C VAL A 67 -10.42 -9.96 11.84
N LYS A 68 -11.28 -9.78 10.83
CA LYS A 68 -10.91 -9.96 9.42
C LYS A 68 -10.09 -8.76 8.90
N ALA A 69 -8.93 -9.05 8.32
CA ALA A 69 -8.14 -8.05 7.62
C ALA A 69 -8.85 -7.56 6.34
N THR A 70 -8.79 -6.24 6.12
CA THR A 70 -9.40 -5.54 4.98
C THR A 70 -8.33 -4.69 4.30
N LEU A 71 -8.33 -4.66 2.97
CA LEU A 71 -7.56 -3.71 2.18
C LEU A 71 -8.45 -2.50 1.89
N SER A 72 -8.11 -1.38 2.50
CA SER A 72 -8.85 -0.13 2.40
C SER A 72 -7.99 0.91 1.72
N CYS A 73 -8.62 1.81 0.97
CA CYS A 73 -7.94 2.91 0.33
C CYS A 73 -8.68 4.22 0.64
N SER A 74 -7.94 5.33 0.62
CA SER A 74 -8.47 6.67 0.78
C SER A 74 -7.72 7.66 -0.09
N HIS A 75 -8.36 8.79 -0.39
CA HIS A 75 -7.67 9.89 -1.07
C HIS A 75 -6.68 10.55 -0.12
N ILE A 76 -5.46 10.83 -0.57
CA ILE A 76 -4.38 11.32 0.33
C ILE A 76 -4.64 12.72 0.91
N ASP A 77 -5.46 13.52 0.24
CA ASP A 77 -5.88 14.84 0.74
C ASP A 77 -7.11 14.78 1.68
N ASP A 78 -7.80 13.64 1.73
CA ASP A 78 -8.91 13.41 2.66
C ASP A 78 -8.97 11.93 3.09
N LEU A 79 -8.19 11.60 4.13
CA LEU A 79 -8.10 10.24 4.66
C LEU A 79 -9.40 9.75 5.31
N SER A 80 -10.41 10.61 5.46
CA SER A 80 -11.74 10.21 5.94
C SER A 80 -12.61 9.59 4.84
N SER A 81 -12.28 9.85 3.57
CA SER A 81 -12.96 9.29 2.39
C SER A 81 -12.41 7.90 2.09
N VAL A 82 -12.91 6.90 2.80
CA VAL A 82 -12.42 5.51 2.75
C VAL A 82 -13.33 4.63 1.88
N TRP A 83 -12.73 3.78 1.05
CA TRP A 83 -13.40 2.68 0.35
C TRP A 83 -12.61 1.38 0.48
N ASN A 84 -13.29 0.25 0.37
CA ASN A 84 -12.66 -1.06 0.50
C ASN A 84 -12.40 -1.68 -0.86
N LEU A 85 -11.23 -2.29 -1.03
CA LEU A 85 -10.92 -3.17 -2.15
C LEU A 85 -11.39 -4.61 -1.83
N PRO A 86 -11.67 -5.43 -2.85
CA PRO A 86 -12.00 -6.84 -2.64
C PRO A 86 -10.81 -7.59 -2.02
N SER A 87 -11.09 -8.64 -1.24
CA SER A 87 -10.03 -9.52 -0.74
C SER A 87 -9.71 -10.62 -1.76
N PRO A 88 -8.42 -10.94 -1.98
CA PRO A 88 -8.04 -12.10 -2.79
C PRO A 88 -8.64 -13.40 -2.24
N ALA A 89 -9.42 -14.13 -3.05
CA ALA A 89 -10.21 -15.27 -2.57
C ALA A 89 -9.35 -16.42 -1.99
N MET A 90 -8.18 -16.69 -2.58
CA MET A 90 -7.29 -17.78 -2.15
C MET A 90 -6.19 -17.34 -1.17
N PHE A 91 -6.05 -16.03 -0.95
CA PHE A 91 -4.96 -15.45 -0.17
C PHE A 91 -5.55 -14.48 0.87
N PRO A 92 -5.92 -14.97 2.06
CA PRO A 92 -6.43 -14.13 3.14
C PRO A 92 -5.41 -13.06 3.55
N LEU A 93 -5.89 -11.83 3.80
CA LEU A 93 -5.05 -10.66 4.09
C LEU A 93 -4.42 -10.71 5.49
N ASP A 94 -4.89 -11.59 6.38
CA ASP A 94 -4.59 -11.56 7.82
C ASP A 94 -3.12 -11.79 8.19
N SER A 95 -2.33 -12.37 7.28
CA SER A 95 -0.90 -12.66 7.45
C SER A 95 0.02 -11.86 6.54
N MET A 96 -0.53 -10.89 5.81
CA MET A 96 0.24 -10.06 4.89
C MET A 96 0.93 -8.94 5.64
N THR A 97 2.25 -8.84 5.48
CA THR A 97 3.05 -7.82 6.18
C THR A 97 3.42 -6.66 5.28
N HIS A 98 3.45 -6.86 3.96
CA HIS A 98 3.75 -5.81 3.00
C HIS A 98 2.87 -5.94 1.75
N ILE A 99 2.58 -4.80 1.17
CA ILE A 99 1.95 -4.66 -0.14
C ILE A 99 2.83 -3.76 -0.99
N ALA A 100 2.86 -4.01 -2.29
CA ALA A 100 3.45 -3.11 -3.26
C ALA A 100 2.55 -3.00 -4.50
N LEU A 101 2.44 -1.80 -5.06
CA LEU A 101 1.64 -1.55 -6.26
C LEU A 101 2.54 -1.28 -7.47
N ASP A 102 2.37 -2.08 -8.52
CA ASP A 102 2.89 -1.71 -9.84
C ASP A 102 1.94 -0.68 -10.45
N TRP A 103 2.32 0.60 -10.42
CA TRP A 103 1.50 1.70 -10.93
C TRP A 103 1.39 1.73 -12.47
N ILE A 104 2.21 0.96 -13.20
CA ILE A 104 2.13 0.85 -14.66
C ILE A 104 1.09 -0.19 -15.06
N SER A 105 1.16 -1.39 -14.48
CA SER A 105 0.23 -2.48 -14.80
C SER A 105 -1.01 -2.52 -13.90
N SER A 106 -1.00 -1.74 -12.82
CA SER A 106 -1.99 -1.76 -11.73
C SER A 106 -2.08 -3.11 -11.00
N ASN A 107 -1.04 -3.94 -11.05
CA ASN A 107 -0.99 -5.20 -10.33
C ASN A 107 -0.51 -5.01 -8.89
N TRP A 108 -1.04 -5.82 -7.99
CA TRP A 108 -0.71 -5.81 -6.57
C TRP A 108 0.22 -6.96 -6.22
N TYR A 109 1.29 -6.66 -5.49
CA TYR A 109 2.22 -7.62 -4.96
C TYR A 109 2.06 -7.68 -3.45
N PHE A 110 2.09 -8.88 -2.91
CA PHE A 110 1.86 -9.12 -1.49
C PHE A 110 2.98 -9.98 -0.94
N LEU A 111 3.41 -9.64 0.28
CA LEU A 111 4.31 -10.47 1.06
C LEU A 111 3.55 -11.08 2.24
N ASP A 112 3.49 -12.41 2.27
CA ASP A 112 2.94 -13.17 3.38
C ASP A 112 4.09 -13.75 4.23
N ASP A 113 4.23 -13.29 5.46
CA ASP A 113 5.32 -13.73 6.36
C ASP A 113 5.02 -15.12 6.96
N ASN A 114 3.75 -15.44 7.21
CA ASN A 114 3.38 -16.75 7.78
C ASN A 114 3.56 -17.89 6.77
N ARG A 115 3.29 -17.62 5.50
CA ARG A 115 3.44 -18.58 4.40
C ARG A 115 4.78 -18.45 3.68
N GLU A 116 5.63 -17.51 4.10
CA GLU A 116 6.95 -17.21 3.51
C GLU A 116 6.88 -17.13 1.98
N MET A 117 5.97 -16.33 1.45
CA MET A 117 5.76 -16.25 0.00
C MET A 117 5.46 -14.83 -0.49
N VAL A 118 5.84 -14.60 -1.74
CA VAL A 118 5.45 -13.43 -2.53
C VAL A 118 4.50 -13.88 -3.63
N PHE A 119 3.36 -13.23 -3.73
CA PHE A 119 2.39 -13.49 -4.80
C PHE A 119 1.89 -12.16 -5.38
N LEU A 120 1.43 -12.23 -6.62
CA LEU A 120 0.85 -11.10 -7.34
C LEU A 120 -0.62 -11.37 -7.59
N CYS A 121 -1.44 -10.33 -7.48
CA CYS A 121 -2.80 -10.29 -7.97
C CYS A 121 -2.95 -9.21 -9.05
N ASN A 122 -3.88 -9.43 -9.99
CA ASN A 122 -4.23 -8.42 -10.97
C ASN A 122 -4.93 -7.20 -10.31
N SER A 123 -5.16 -6.16 -11.09
CA SER A 123 -5.78 -4.90 -10.63
C SER A 123 -7.15 -5.04 -9.96
N THR A 124 -7.89 -6.11 -10.26
CA THR A 124 -9.20 -6.40 -9.65
C THR A 124 -9.12 -7.32 -8.44
N LEU A 125 -7.91 -7.79 -8.08
CA LEU A 125 -7.62 -8.78 -7.04
C LEU A 125 -8.34 -10.13 -7.25
N ALA A 126 -8.88 -10.37 -8.45
CA ALA A 126 -9.66 -11.56 -8.77
C ALA A 126 -8.79 -12.74 -9.24
N SER A 127 -7.59 -12.47 -9.75
CA SER A 127 -6.68 -13.49 -10.24
C SER A 127 -5.30 -13.27 -9.64
N CYS A 128 -4.79 -14.30 -8.97
CA CYS A 128 -3.54 -14.23 -8.23
C CYS A 128 -2.65 -15.44 -8.53
N VAL A 129 -1.33 -15.22 -8.57
CA VAL A 129 -0.31 -16.24 -8.85
C VAL A 129 0.85 -16.06 -7.87
N ILE A 130 1.34 -17.19 -7.33
CA ILE A 130 2.53 -17.23 -6.48
C ILE A 130 3.77 -17.01 -7.35
N LEU A 131 4.62 -16.07 -6.94
CA LEU A 131 5.88 -15.75 -7.64
C LEU A 131 7.08 -16.42 -6.98
N ILE A 132 7.09 -16.44 -5.64
CA ILE A 132 8.18 -17.01 -4.84
C ILE A 132 7.55 -17.69 -3.63
N ASP A 133 7.83 -18.98 -3.44
CA ASP A 133 7.42 -19.80 -2.29
C ASP A 133 8.53 -20.74 -1.79
N VAL A 134 9.75 -20.58 -2.30
CA VAL A 134 10.92 -21.38 -1.94
C VAL A 134 12.05 -20.48 -1.48
N ASN A 135 12.76 -20.91 -0.43
CA ASN A 135 13.93 -20.23 0.13
C ASN A 135 13.68 -18.77 0.58
N LEU A 136 12.44 -18.41 0.89
CA LEU A 136 12.15 -17.21 1.66
C LEU A 136 12.26 -17.55 3.15
N SER A 137 12.92 -16.69 3.92
CA SER A 137 13.02 -16.86 5.37
C SER A 137 12.73 -15.51 6.03
N LYS A 138 11.52 -15.38 6.57
CA LYS A 138 11.01 -14.16 7.23
C LYS A 138 11.39 -12.83 6.54
N PRO A 139 11.05 -12.67 5.25
CA PRO A 139 11.31 -11.42 4.52
C PRO A 139 10.67 -10.22 5.23
N ARG A 140 11.34 -9.06 5.16
CA ARG A 140 10.97 -7.85 5.89
C ARG A 140 10.42 -6.71 5.02
N GLY A 141 10.29 -6.93 3.72
CA GLY A 141 9.77 -5.93 2.80
C GLY A 141 9.91 -6.33 1.35
N ILE A 142 9.16 -5.65 0.49
CA ILE A 142 9.22 -5.74 -0.97
C ILE A 142 9.18 -4.33 -1.54
N ALA A 143 9.82 -4.13 -2.68
CA ALA A 143 9.76 -2.91 -3.48
C ALA A 143 9.78 -3.30 -4.96
N LEU A 144 9.17 -2.47 -5.81
CA LEU A 144 9.04 -2.73 -7.23
C LEU A 144 9.78 -1.65 -8.03
N ASP A 145 10.39 -2.06 -9.14
CA ASP A 145 10.79 -1.15 -10.23
C ASP A 145 10.01 -1.53 -11.50
N PRO A 146 8.77 -1.03 -11.67
CA PRO A 146 7.94 -1.32 -12.83
C PRO A 146 8.57 -0.94 -14.18
N THR A 147 9.60 -0.08 -14.19
CA THR A 147 10.26 0.34 -15.44
C THR A 147 11.31 -0.65 -15.93
N LYS A 148 11.73 -1.58 -15.06
CA LYS A 148 12.75 -2.60 -15.35
C LYS A 148 12.22 -4.03 -15.27
N GLY A 149 11.05 -4.22 -14.68
CA GLY A 149 10.51 -5.56 -14.37
C GLY A 149 11.25 -6.21 -13.21
#